data_AF-A0A137QNX8-F1
#
_entry.id   AF-A0A137QNX8-F1
#
_cell.length_a   1.000
_cell.length_b   1.000
_cell.length_c   1.000
_cell.angle_alpha   90.00
_cell.angle_beta   90.00
_cell.angle_gamma   90.00
#
_symmetry.space_group_name_H-M   'P 1'
#
loop_
_entity.id
_entity.type
_entity.pdbx_description
1 polymer ?
#
loop_
_entity_poly.entity_id
_entity_poly.type
_entity_poly.pdbx_seq_one_letter_code
_entity_poly.pdbx_strand_id
1 'polypeptide(L)'
;MSELASIQKQLKIKSGSVKRYTKEAILYQKEVDQLKEKLDKFLPGKAEEWEMKNIRRMIEESEKMVLDTATRLSKAAGELGDLVKQVEGKAGVADTEEFANALELAKQAKDSV
;
A
#
# COMPACT_ATOMS: atom_id res chain seq x y z
N MET A 1 22.91 -21.13 -8.14
CA MET A 1 21.85 -20.35 -8.83
C MET A 1 22.51 -19.20 -9.58
N SER A 2 22.05 -18.88 -10.79
CA SER A 2 22.53 -17.70 -11.55
C SER A 2 22.19 -16.41 -10.79
N GLU A 3 23.07 -15.42 -10.85
CA GLU A 3 22.85 -14.10 -10.23
C GLU A 3 21.57 -13.44 -10.75
N LEU A 4 21.30 -13.56 -12.06
CA LEU A 4 20.10 -13.02 -12.71
C LEU A 4 18.81 -13.61 -12.11
N ALA A 5 18.78 -14.93 -11.89
CA ALA A 5 17.63 -15.60 -11.29
C ALA A 5 17.38 -15.15 -9.84
N SER A 6 18.45 -14.85 -9.10
CA SER A 6 18.34 -14.28 -7.75
C SER A 6 17.73 -12.87 -7.78
N ILE A 7 18.18 -12.05 -8.72
CA ILE A 7 17.66 -10.68 -8.94
C ILE A 7 16.17 -10.72 -9.30
N GLN A 8 15.77 -11.53 -10.28
CA GLN A 8 14.36 -11.68 -10.67
C GLN A 8 13.48 -12.10 -9.49
N LYS A 9 13.95 -13.07 -8.68
CA LYS A 9 13.24 -13.51 -7.48
C LYS A 9 13.06 -12.36 -6.48
N GLN A 10 14.10 -11.58 -6.23
CA GLN A 10 14.03 -10.44 -5.31
C GLN A 10 13.09 -9.33 -5.83
N LEU A 11 13.18 -8.98 -7.12
CA LEU A 11 12.30 -8.02 -7.77
C LEU A 11 10.84 -8.44 -7.65
N LYS A 12 10.55 -9.71 -7.91
CA LYS A 12 9.20 -10.28 -7.77
C LYS A 12 8.67 -10.21 -6.35
N ILE A 13 9.49 -10.58 -5.35
CA ILE A 13 9.11 -10.55 -3.93
C ILE A 13 8.80 -9.11 -3.49
N LYS A 14 9.72 -8.17 -3.75
CA LYS A 14 9.53 -6.77 -3.31
C LYS A 14 8.38 -6.09 -4.05
N SER A 15 8.22 -6.35 -5.35
CA SER A 15 7.04 -5.92 -6.12
C SER A 15 5.73 -6.45 -5.53
N GLY A 16 5.72 -7.71 -5.10
CA GLY A 16 4.57 -8.31 -4.44
C GLY A 16 4.19 -7.62 -3.14
N SER A 17 5.18 -7.24 -2.31
CA SER A 17 4.94 -6.46 -1.09
C SER A 17 4.31 -5.11 -1.38
N VAL A 18 4.83 -4.35 -2.35
CA VAL A 18 4.25 -3.05 -2.76
C VAL A 18 2.81 -3.22 -3.23
N LYS A 19 2.54 -4.20 -4.11
CA LYS A 19 1.17 -4.50 -4.58
C LYS A 19 0.22 -4.85 -3.45
N ARG A 20 0.65 -5.64 -2.47
CA ARG A 20 -0.17 -6.02 -1.31
C ARG A 20 -0.50 -4.80 -0.45
N TYR A 21 0.52 -4.03 -0.05
CA TYR A 21 0.31 -2.85 0.80
C TYR A 21 -0.55 -1.78 0.10
N THR A 22 -0.42 -1.63 -1.22
CA THR A 22 -1.30 -0.74 -2.00
C THR A 22 -2.77 -1.16 -1.88
N LYS A 23 -3.06 -2.47 -2.04
CA LYS A 23 -4.43 -3.00 -1.89
C LYS A 23 -4.96 -2.87 -0.47
N GLU A 24 -4.11 -3.12 0.53
CA GLU A 24 -4.46 -2.95 1.95
C GLU A 24 -4.80 -1.47 2.25
N ALA A 25 -3.99 -0.52 1.77
CA ALA A 25 -4.24 0.91 1.97
C ALA A 25 -5.58 1.35 1.35
N ILE A 26 -5.89 0.90 0.13
CA ILE A 26 -7.18 1.17 -0.53
C ILE A 26 -8.34 0.58 0.27
N LEU A 27 -8.18 -0.64 0.80
CA LEU A 27 -9.22 -1.31 1.59
C LEU A 27 -9.53 -0.52 2.86
N TYR A 28 -8.51 -0.14 3.63
CA TYR A 28 -8.69 0.60 4.88
C TYR A 28 -9.21 2.02 4.63
N GLN A 29 -8.77 2.69 3.56
CA GLN A 29 -9.32 3.99 3.18
C GLN A 29 -10.82 3.89 2.89
N LYS A 30 -11.23 2.86 2.12
CA LYS A 30 -12.65 2.63 1.83
C LYS A 30 -13.46 2.34 3.09
N GLU A 31 -12.91 1.62 4.06
CA GLU A 31 -13.56 1.36 5.34
C GLU A 31 -13.79 2.66 6.14
N VAL A 32 -12.77 3.53 6.20
CA VAL A 32 -12.91 4.88 6.80
C VAL A 32 -14.03 5.67 6.13
N ASP A 33 -14.08 5.67 4.80
CA ASP A 33 -15.09 6.41 4.05
C ASP A 33 -16.51 5.87 4.33
N GLN A 34 -16.67 4.54 4.34
CA GLN A 34 -17.96 3.89 4.65
C GLN A 34 -18.43 4.18 6.08
N LEU A 35 -17.51 4.21 7.05
CA LEU A 35 -17.84 4.54 8.44
C LEU A 35 -18.21 6.03 8.60
N LYS A 36 -17.53 6.93 7.88
CA LYS A 36 -17.88 8.35 7.82
C LYS A 36 -19.26 8.57 7.20
N GLU A 37 -19.54 7.94 6.06
CA GLU A 37 -20.88 7.97 5.46
C GLU A 37 -21.96 7.40 6.39
N LYS A 38 -21.63 6.36 7.16
CA LYS A 38 -22.56 5.80 8.16
C LYS A 38 -22.81 6.81 9.29
N LEU A 39 -21.76 7.49 9.76
CA LEU A 39 -21.87 8.52 10.80
C LEU A 39 -22.71 9.73 10.33
N ASP A 40 -22.55 10.15 9.08
CA ASP A 40 -23.28 11.28 8.49
C ASP A 40 -24.78 11.02 8.32
N LYS A 41 -25.19 9.75 8.22
CA LYS A 41 -26.60 9.34 8.15
C LYS A 41 -27.34 9.46 9.48
N PHE A 42 -26.65 9.70 10.59
CA PHE A 42 -27.29 9.92 11.88
C PHE A 42 -27.89 11.32 11.95
N LEU A 43 -29.21 11.39 12.02
CA LEU A 43 -29.95 12.64 12.23
C LEU A 43 -29.86 13.08 13.70
N PRO A 44 -29.69 14.38 13.98
CA PRO A 44 -29.75 14.92 15.34
C PRO A 44 -31.06 14.50 16.02
N GLY A 45 -30.97 13.82 17.17
CA GLY A 45 -32.13 13.43 17.99
C GLY A 45 -32.76 12.07 17.68
N LYS A 46 -32.27 11.30 16.68
CA LYS A 46 -32.68 9.90 16.44
C LYS A 46 -31.56 8.88 16.64
N ALA A 47 -30.34 9.35 16.85
CA ALA A 47 -29.15 8.54 17.01
C ALA A 47 -28.93 8.21 18.49
N GLU A 48 -28.75 6.93 18.83
CA GLU A 48 -28.24 6.59 20.15
C GLU A 48 -26.81 7.12 20.29
N GLU A 49 -26.58 7.92 21.33
CA GLU A 49 -25.28 8.54 21.63
C GLU A 49 -24.15 7.50 21.71
N TRP A 50 -24.48 6.31 22.22
CA TRP A 50 -23.56 5.17 22.26
C TRP A 50 -23.15 4.70 20.86
N GLU A 51 -24.08 4.58 19.91
CA GLU A 51 -23.79 4.10 18.55
C GLU A 51 -22.89 5.10 17.80
N MET A 52 -23.18 6.40 17.89
CA MET A 52 -22.33 7.44 17.30
C MET A 52 -20.92 7.42 17.88
N LYS A 53 -20.79 7.27 19.21
CA LYS A 53 -19.49 7.16 19.87
C LYS A 53 -18.74 5.90 19.44
N ASN A 54 -19.44 4.79 19.24
CA ASN A 54 -18.84 3.55 18.78
C ASN A 54 -18.31 3.68 17.34
N ILE A 55 -19.09 4.26 16.42
CA ILE A 55 -18.66 4.48 15.03
C ILE A 55 -17.46 5.42 14.97
N ARG A 56 -17.43 6.49 15.79
CA ARG A 56 -16.25 7.37 15.88
C ARG A 56 -14.99 6.62 16.30
N ARG A 57 -15.07 5.72 17.28
CA ARG A 57 -13.94 4.87 17.68
C ARG A 57 -13.47 3.96 16.55
N MET A 58 -14.42 3.35 15.82
CA MET A 58 -14.08 2.51 14.66
C MET A 58 -13.37 3.32 13.57
N ILE A 59 -13.82 4.56 13.29
CA ILE A 59 -13.14 5.47 12.36
C ILE A 59 -11.70 5.72 12.82
N GLU A 60 -11.48 6.07 14.08
CA GLU A 60 -10.14 6.31 14.64
C GLU A 60 -9.23 5.08 14.53
N GLU A 61 -9.77 3.88 14.72
CA GLU A 61 -9.01 2.62 14.56
C GLU A 61 -8.68 2.34 13.10
N SER A 62 -9.64 2.49 12.18
CA SER A 62 -9.41 2.32 10.74
C SER A 62 -8.43 3.36 10.19
N GLU A 63 -8.47 4.61 10.66
CA GLU A 63 -7.51 5.66 10.27
C GLU A 63 -6.08 5.34 10.73
N LYS A 64 -5.90 4.72 11.92
CA LYS A 64 -4.59 4.21 12.36
C LYS A 64 -4.08 3.10 11.44
N MET A 65 -4.96 2.24 10.94
CA MET A 65 -4.59 1.19 9.99
C MET A 65 -4.15 1.77 8.64
N VAL A 66 -4.81 2.83 8.16
CA VAL A 66 -4.39 3.57 6.96
C VAL A 66 -2.96 4.10 7.14
N LEU A 67 -2.67 4.77 8.26
CA LEU A 67 -1.34 5.32 8.56
C LEU A 67 -0.24 4.25 8.66
N ASP A 68 -0.48 3.15 9.38
CA ASP A 68 0.47 2.04 9.48
C ASP A 68 0.73 1.41 8.10
N THR A 69 -0.33 1.17 7.32
CA THR A 69 -0.20 0.57 5.98
C THR A 69 0.52 1.52 5.03
N ALA A 70 0.25 2.82 5.08
CA ALA A 70 0.95 3.83 4.27
C ALA A 70 2.45 3.87 4.61
N THR A 71 2.80 3.77 5.89
CA THR A 71 4.21 3.71 6.33
C THR A 71 4.91 2.46 5.78
N ARG A 72 4.25 1.30 5.84
CA ARG A 72 4.77 0.04 5.29
C ARG A 72 4.89 0.07 3.77
N LEU A 73 3.91 0.68 3.09
CA LEU A 73 3.94 0.87 1.65
C LEU A 73 5.12 1.75 1.24
N SER A 74 5.31 2.90 1.90
CA SER A 74 6.43 3.81 1.64
C SER A 74 7.78 3.11 1.83
N LYS A 75 7.94 2.34 2.92
CA LYS A 75 9.15 1.54 3.14
C LYS A 75 9.37 0.49 2.03
N ALA A 76 8.34 -0.27 1.69
CA ALA A 76 8.43 -1.30 0.65
C ALA A 76 8.75 -0.69 -0.74
N ALA A 77 8.19 0.47 -1.04
CA ALA A 77 8.46 1.22 -2.27
C ALA A 77 9.90 1.73 -2.32
N GLY A 78 10.42 2.27 -1.21
CA GLY A 78 11.82 2.66 -1.09
C GLY A 78 12.75 1.48 -1.33
N GLU A 79 12.52 0.36 -0.65
CA GLU A 79 13.32 -0.87 -0.82
C GLU A 79 13.26 -1.43 -2.26
N LEU A 80 12.11 -1.35 -2.93
CA LEU A 80 11.99 -1.75 -4.33
C LEU A 80 12.75 -0.80 -5.25
N GLY A 81 12.63 0.51 -5.03
CA GLY A 81 13.34 1.54 -5.80
C GLY A 81 14.86 1.44 -5.66
N ASP A 82 15.36 1.16 -4.46
CA ASP A 82 16.78 0.95 -4.22
C ASP A 82 17.28 -0.32 -4.92
N LEU A 83 16.51 -1.42 -4.87
CA LEU A 83 16.85 -2.63 -5.61
C LEU A 83 16.90 -2.37 -7.11
N VAL A 84 15.90 -1.68 -7.67
CA VAL A 84 15.85 -1.33 -9.10
C VAL A 84 17.10 -0.56 -9.52
N LYS A 85 17.46 0.50 -8.78
CA LYS A 85 18.69 1.27 -9.05
C LYS A 85 19.96 0.42 -8.95
N GLN A 86 20.02 -0.50 -7.98
CA GLN A 86 21.18 -1.36 -7.76
C GLN A 86 21.40 -2.37 -8.90
N VAL A 87 20.32 -2.84 -9.53
CA VAL A 87 20.38 -3.86 -10.59
C VAL A 87 20.28 -3.30 -12.00
N GLU A 88 19.96 -2.01 -12.12
CA GLU A 88 19.97 -1.29 -13.39
C GLU A 88 21.35 -1.39 -14.05
N GLY A 89 21.40 -1.82 -15.32
CA GLY A 89 22.64 -2.03 -16.06
C GLY A 89 23.31 -3.41 -15.87
N LYS A 90 22.79 -4.27 -14.99
CA LYS A 90 23.25 -5.68 -14.94
C LYS A 90 22.77 -6.45 -16.18
N ALA A 91 23.65 -7.29 -16.72
CA ALA A 91 23.40 -8.03 -17.96
C ALA A 91 22.10 -8.86 -17.89
N GLY A 92 21.23 -8.65 -18.88
CA GLY A 92 19.96 -9.36 -19.01
C GLY A 92 18.86 -8.96 -18.02
N VAL A 93 19.10 -8.02 -17.09
CA VAL A 93 18.07 -7.56 -16.13
C VAL A 93 17.04 -6.66 -16.80
N ALA A 94 17.47 -5.74 -17.66
CA ALA A 94 16.60 -4.78 -18.34
C ALA A 94 15.57 -5.46 -19.27
N ASP A 95 15.90 -6.66 -19.76
CA ASP A 95 15.04 -7.44 -20.65
C ASP A 95 14.01 -8.31 -19.89
N THR A 96 14.02 -8.28 -18.55
CA THR A 96 13.11 -9.09 -17.73
C THR A 96 11.79 -8.37 -17.45
N GLU A 97 10.70 -9.13 -17.49
CA GLU A 97 9.38 -8.64 -17.07
C GLU A 97 9.37 -8.21 -15.60
N GLU A 98 10.14 -8.90 -14.73
CA GLU A 98 10.25 -8.54 -13.33
C GLU A 98 10.83 -7.14 -13.12
N PHE A 99 11.84 -6.76 -13.91
CA PHE A 99 12.43 -5.43 -13.83
C PHE A 99 11.49 -4.35 -14.36
N ALA A 100 10.84 -4.57 -15.51
CA ALA A 100 9.87 -3.65 -16.07
C ALA A 100 8.71 -3.37 -15.08
N ASN A 101 8.12 -4.43 -14.51
CA ASN A 101 7.06 -4.31 -13.51
C ASN A 101 7.55 -3.66 -12.20
N ALA A 102 8.79 -3.94 -11.76
CA ALA A 102 9.36 -3.29 -10.59
C ALA A 102 9.56 -1.78 -10.80
N LEU A 103 10.01 -1.38 -12.00
CA LEU A 103 10.21 0.02 -12.38
C LEU A 103 8.88 0.78 -12.39
N GLU A 104 7.83 0.18 -12.95
CA GLU A 104 6.49 0.78 -12.97
C GLU A 104 5.93 0.97 -11.55
N LEU A 105 5.99 -0.07 -10.72
CA LEU A 105 5.52 0.00 -9.33
C LEU A 105 6.30 1.01 -8.49
N ALA A 106 7.63 1.09 -8.69
CA ALA A 106 8.46 2.07 -8.00
C ALA A 106 8.16 3.52 -8.41
N LYS A 107 7.65 3.75 -9.62
CA LYS A 107 7.15 5.06 -10.05
C LYS A 107 5.79 5.35 -9.42
N GLN A 108 4.82 4.44 -9.57
CA GLN A 108 3.46 4.60 -9.01
C GLN A 108 3.48 4.85 -7.49
N ALA A 109 4.34 4.15 -6.76
CA ALA A 109 4.45 4.30 -5.32
C ALA A 109 5.10 5.63 -4.88
N LYS A 110 5.89 6.29 -5.74
CA LYS A 110 6.40 7.65 -5.46
C LYS A 110 5.34 8.73 -5.66
N ASP A 111 4.37 8.49 -6.54
CA ASP A 111 3.29 9.44 -6.82
C ASP A 111 2.11 9.29 -5.83
N SER A 112 2.10 8.21 -5.03
CA SER A 112 1.02 7.86 -4.11
C SER A 112 1.34 8.12 -2.62
N VAL A 113 2.52 8.69 -2.32
CA VAL A 113 3.00 9.07 -0.97
C VAL A 113 3.29 10.55 -0.95
#